data_AF-A0AA37T1N0-F1
#
_entry.id   AF-A0AA37T1N0-F1
#
_cell.length_a   1.000
_cell.length_b   1.000
_cell.length_c   1.000
_cell.angle_alpha   90.00
_cell.angle_beta   90.00
_cell.angle_gamma   90.00
#
_symmetry.space_group_name_H-M   'P 1'
#
loop_
_entity.id
_entity.type
_entity.pdbx_description
1 polymer ?
#
loop_
_entity_poly.entity_id
_entity_poly.type
_entity_poly.pdbx_seq_one_letter_code
_entity_poly.pdbx_strand_id
1 'polypeptide(L)'
;MTAGTKGYEKHVSRFVQISRALDFHEVCKDFLSFLPNKKSNVLDVGSGAGQNAVALDKIGFNVTAIEPLQEFVDISKAHYKNTSVNWLKGSLPDMDCLKNSNCSYDFVLIDGVWHHLNQAEREEAAKKLSNIINRRGKCAVSLRNGPAGMGSLTYPIDLDGTITLFERYNFRCIFSIKNQNSILPNKEQVKWARIVLEKY
;
A
#
# COMPACT_ATOMS: atom_id res chain seq x y z
N MET A 1 -6.14 -3.39 17.80
CA MET A 1 -5.96 -4.23 16.59
C MET A 1 -6.74 -3.56 15.46
N THR A 2 -6.11 -3.38 14.30
CA THR A 2 -6.75 -2.80 13.11
C THR A 2 -7.79 -3.80 12.58
N ALA A 3 -9.06 -3.42 12.47
CA ALA A 3 -10.14 -4.36 12.13
C ALA A 3 -9.88 -5.10 10.79
N GLY A 4 -9.30 -4.39 9.83
CA GLY A 4 -8.94 -4.90 8.51
C GLY A 4 -7.91 -6.04 8.47
N THR A 5 -7.17 -6.30 9.56
CA THR A 5 -6.19 -7.40 9.60
C THR A 5 -6.80 -8.74 10.00
N LYS A 6 -8.09 -8.78 10.35
CA LYS A 6 -8.75 -9.98 10.87
C LYS A 6 -8.60 -11.17 9.90
N GLY A 7 -8.00 -12.25 10.39
CA GLY A 7 -7.81 -13.51 9.66
C GLY A 7 -6.40 -13.72 9.14
N TYR A 8 -5.61 -12.66 8.96
CA TYR A 8 -4.21 -12.79 8.51
C TYR A 8 -3.35 -13.53 9.53
N GLU A 9 -3.63 -13.37 10.83
CA GLU A 9 -2.91 -14.04 11.92
C GLU A 9 -2.92 -15.57 11.81
N LYS A 10 -3.93 -16.15 11.15
CA LYS A 10 -4.05 -17.61 10.95
C LYS A 10 -3.30 -18.11 9.72
N HIS A 11 -2.82 -17.20 8.87
CA HIS A 11 -2.30 -17.51 7.54
C HIS A 11 -0.94 -16.88 7.24
N VAL A 12 -0.24 -16.36 8.26
CA VAL A 12 1.04 -15.64 8.13
C VAL A 12 2.03 -16.37 7.24
N SER A 13 2.36 -17.63 7.55
CA SER A 13 3.36 -18.40 6.79
C SER A 13 2.97 -18.57 5.32
N ARG A 14 1.68 -18.84 5.05
CA ARG A 14 1.18 -19.03 3.69
C ARG A 14 1.16 -17.72 2.91
N PHE A 15 0.77 -16.62 3.56
CA PHE A 15 0.80 -15.28 2.98
C PHE A 15 2.23 -14.91 2.59
N VAL A 16 3.19 -15.05 3.51
CA VAL A 16 4.61 -14.74 3.26
C VAL A 16 5.15 -15.53 2.07
N GLN A 17 4.87 -16.83 2.00
CA GLN A 17 5.32 -17.67 0.89
C GLN A 17 4.78 -17.19 -0.46
N ILE A 18 3.47 -16.93 -0.56
CA ILE A 18 2.85 -16.48 -1.82
C ILE A 18 3.33 -15.08 -2.18
N SER A 19 3.29 -14.14 -1.24
CA SER A 19 3.63 -12.75 -1.48
C SER A 19 5.08 -12.57 -1.93
N ARG A 20 6.02 -13.33 -1.35
CA ARG A 20 7.44 -13.27 -1.76
C ARG A 20 7.75 -13.91 -3.09
N ALA A 21 6.87 -14.77 -3.60
CA ALA A 21 7.03 -15.38 -4.93
C ALA A 21 6.56 -14.44 -6.05
N LEU A 22 5.90 -13.33 -5.72
CA LEU A 22 5.45 -12.35 -6.70
C LEU A 22 6.59 -11.45 -7.16
N ASP A 23 6.66 -11.18 -8.45
CA ASP A 23 7.59 -10.22 -9.01
C ASP A 23 7.04 -8.78 -8.87
N PHE A 24 7.87 -7.89 -8.32
CA PHE A 24 7.50 -6.49 -8.10
C PHE A 24 7.15 -5.75 -9.39
N HIS A 25 7.90 -5.99 -10.48
CA HIS A 25 7.64 -5.32 -11.75
C HIS A 25 6.34 -5.77 -12.38
N GLU A 26 5.89 -7.01 -12.15
CA GLU A 26 4.56 -7.46 -12.54
C GLU A 26 3.45 -6.90 -11.64
N VAL A 27 3.61 -6.99 -10.32
CA VAL A 27 2.62 -6.53 -9.32
C VAL A 27 2.34 -5.04 -9.46
N CYS A 28 3.40 -4.25 -9.64
CA CYS A 28 3.36 -2.80 -9.65
C CYS A 28 3.54 -2.22 -11.06
N LYS A 29 3.42 -3.01 -12.13
CA LYS A 29 3.66 -2.57 -13.53
C LYS A 29 2.99 -1.25 -13.89
N ASP A 30 1.74 -1.08 -13.46
CA ASP A 30 0.91 0.09 -13.78
C ASP A 30 1.36 1.36 -13.03
N PHE A 31 2.22 1.21 -12.02
CA PHE A 31 2.73 2.29 -11.18
C PHE A 31 4.19 2.66 -11.50
N LEU A 32 4.93 1.82 -12.23
CA LEU A 32 6.37 2.00 -12.44
C LEU A 32 6.73 3.32 -13.12
N SER A 33 5.93 3.77 -14.09
CA SER A 33 6.14 5.04 -14.80
C SER A 33 5.89 6.29 -13.95
N PHE A 34 5.30 6.12 -12.76
CA PHE A 34 4.98 7.19 -11.82
C PHE A 34 5.96 7.26 -10.63
N LEU A 35 6.92 6.34 -10.56
CA LEU A 35 7.95 6.37 -9.52
C LEU A 35 8.74 7.69 -9.59
N PRO A 36 9.15 8.25 -8.43
CA PRO A 36 9.87 9.50 -8.37
C PRO A 36 11.35 9.32 -8.79
N ASN A 37 12.12 10.40 -8.72
CA ASN A 37 13.57 10.32 -8.90
C ASN A 37 14.22 9.47 -7.79
N LYS A 38 15.34 8.81 -8.11
CA LYS A 38 16.10 8.04 -7.10
C LYS A 38 16.50 8.93 -5.92
N LYS A 39 16.68 8.30 -4.75
CA LYS A 39 16.93 8.93 -3.44
C LYS A 39 15.75 9.74 -2.88
N SER A 40 14.59 9.75 -3.55
CA SER A 40 13.34 10.24 -2.96
C SER A 40 12.87 9.37 -1.80
N ASN A 41 12.05 9.97 -0.92
CA ASN A 41 11.44 9.26 0.19
C ASN A 41 10.17 8.55 -0.28
N VAL A 42 10.11 7.23 -0.05
CA VAL A 42 8.98 6.38 -0.46
C VAL A 42 8.39 5.67 0.75
N LEU A 43 7.06 5.62 0.83
CA LEU A 43 6.32 4.89 1.86
C LEU A 43 5.61 3.69 1.25
N ASP A 44 5.84 2.50 1.79
CA ASP A 44 5.06 1.30 1.49
C ASP A 44 4.10 1.03 2.67
N VAL A 45 2.79 1.15 2.41
CA VAL A 45 1.75 1.08 3.45
C VAL A 45 1.08 -0.28 3.42
N GLY A 46 1.04 -0.95 4.58
CA GLY A 46 0.57 -2.34 4.70
C GLY A 46 1.50 -3.29 3.94
N SER A 47 2.80 -3.14 4.17
CA SER A 47 3.87 -3.80 3.40
C SER A 47 3.86 -5.33 3.44
N GLY A 48 3.07 -5.95 4.33
CA GLY A 48 2.91 -7.38 4.41
C GLY A 48 4.24 -8.09 4.61
N ALA A 49 4.63 -8.95 3.66
CA ALA A 49 5.87 -9.72 3.74
C ALA A 49 7.12 -8.94 3.29
N GLY A 50 6.97 -7.65 2.94
CA GLY A 50 8.05 -6.70 2.70
C GLY A 50 8.64 -6.68 1.29
N GLN A 51 8.15 -7.49 0.36
CA GLN A 51 8.74 -7.64 -0.98
C GLN A 51 8.72 -6.35 -1.81
N ASN A 52 7.64 -5.56 -1.71
CA ASN A 52 7.51 -4.29 -2.44
C ASN A 52 8.49 -3.25 -1.88
N ALA A 53 8.50 -3.04 -0.56
CA ALA A 53 9.45 -2.17 0.12
C ALA A 53 10.92 -2.47 -0.25
N VAL A 54 11.31 -3.75 -0.28
CA VAL A 54 12.69 -4.16 -0.62
C VAL A 54 13.00 -3.96 -2.10
N ALA A 55 12.03 -4.18 -2.99
CA ALA A 55 12.22 -3.88 -4.40
C ALA A 55 12.44 -2.38 -4.64
N LEU A 56 11.66 -1.53 -3.96
CA LEU A 56 11.82 -0.07 -3.98
C LEU A 56 13.19 0.38 -3.44
N ASP A 57 13.66 -0.23 -2.35
CA ASP A 57 15.00 0.04 -1.79
C ASP A 57 16.11 -0.29 -2.81
N LYS A 58 16.00 -1.44 -3.48
CA LYS A 58 16.94 -1.86 -4.53
C LYS A 58 16.95 -0.94 -5.76
N ILE A 59 15.83 -0.27 -6.07
CA ILE A 59 15.78 0.74 -7.13
C ILE A 59 16.59 2.00 -6.74
N GLY A 60 16.76 2.25 -5.44
CA GLY A 60 17.56 3.32 -4.87
C GLY A 60 16.74 4.41 -4.17
N PHE A 61 15.58 4.07 -3.61
CA PHE A 61 14.75 4.98 -2.81
C PHE A 61 15.06 4.90 -1.32
N ASN A 62 14.74 5.95 -0.57
CA ASN A 62 14.74 5.90 0.90
C ASN A 62 13.36 5.37 1.34
N VAL A 63 13.29 4.07 1.64
CA VAL A 63 12.00 3.41 1.87
C VAL A 63 11.67 3.34 3.36
N THR A 64 10.49 3.81 3.72
CA THR A 64 9.81 3.44 4.98
C THR A 64 8.70 2.45 4.67
N ALA A 65 8.58 1.38 5.44
CA ALA A 65 7.52 0.39 5.31
C ALA A 65 6.73 0.32 6.62
N ILE A 66 5.41 0.46 6.54
CA ILE A 66 4.52 0.33 7.70
C ILE A 66 3.64 -0.92 7.55
N GLU A 67 3.49 -1.68 8.63
CA GLU A 67 2.68 -2.90 8.66
C GLU A 67 1.98 -3.06 10.02
N PRO A 68 0.65 -3.31 10.06
CA PRO A 68 -0.08 -3.45 11.33
C PRO A 68 0.34 -4.67 12.15
N LEU A 69 0.65 -5.80 11.52
CA LEU A 69 0.97 -7.04 12.21
C LEU A 69 2.46 -7.11 12.55
N GLN A 70 2.77 -7.07 13.85
CA GLN A 70 4.15 -7.15 14.34
C GLN A 70 4.88 -8.39 13.81
N GLU A 71 4.19 -9.51 13.70
CA GLU A 71 4.76 -10.76 13.17
C GLU A 71 5.28 -10.59 11.73
N PHE A 72 4.56 -9.88 10.86
CA PHE A 72 5.03 -9.58 9.51
C PHE A 72 6.21 -8.60 9.49
N VAL A 73 6.22 -7.61 10.40
CA VAL A 73 7.37 -6.71 10.58
C VAL A 73 8.61 -7.50 10.96
N ASP A 74 8.51 -8.40 11.94
CA ASP A 74 9.63 -9.20 12.44
C ASP A 74 10.14 -10.18 11.38
N ILE A 75 9.23 -10.86 10.69
CA ILE A 75 9.56 -11.77 9.57
C ILE A 75 10.27 -11.02 8.43
N SER A 76 9.88 -9.78 8.14
CA SER A 76 10.50 -8.96 7.10
C SER A 76 11.90 -8.52 7.51
N LYS A 77 12.07 -7.99 8.74
CA LYS A 77 13.38 -7.62 9.29
C LYS A 77 14.36 -8.79 9.34
N ALA A 78 13.89 -9.97 9.77
CA ALA A 78 14.73 -11.15 9.89
C ALA A 78 15.18 -11.70 8.53
N HIS A 79 14.33 -11.60 7.51
CA HIS A 79 14.60 -12.12 6.17
C HIS A 79 15.45 -11.15 5.33
N TYR A 80 15.12 -9.86 5.35
CA TYR A 80 15.81 -8.83 4.58
C TYR A 80 16.82 -8.11 5.46
N LYS A 81 17.99 -8.73 5.66
CA LYS A 81 19.06 -8.15 6.52
C LYS A 81 19.93 -7.12 5.81
N ASN A 82 19.96 -7.14 4.47
CA ASN A 82 20.85 -6.31 3.65
C ASN A 82 20.07 -5.22 2.89
N THR A 83 19.10 -4.59 3.56
CA THR A 83 18.28 -3.51 3.01
C THR A 83 18.32 -2.31 3.94
N SER A 84 18.11 -1.11 3.40
CA SER A 84 18.02 0.12 4.17
C SER A 84 16.58 0.50 4.55
N VAL A 85 15.60 -0.39 4.28
CA VAL A 85 14.19 -0.14 4.60
C VAL A 85 14.00 0.13 6.10
N ASN A 86 13.36 1.25 6.40
CA ASN A 86 12.90 1.55 7.75
C ASN A 86 11.54 0.87 8.02
N TRP A 87 11.57 -0.21 8.79
CA TRP A 87 10.40 -1.04 9.10
C TRP A 87 9.73 -0.61 10.40
N LEU A 88 8.48 -0.16 10.32
CA LEU A 88 7.69 0.31 11.46
C LEU A 88 6.40 -0.49 11.61
N LYS A 89 5.97 -0.68 12.86
CA LYS A 89 4.62 -1.15 13.15
C LYS A 89 3.66 0.04 13.06
N GLY A 90 2.71 -0.03 12.13
CA GLY A 90 1.74 1.03 11.90
C GLY A 90 0.74 0.66 10.82
N SER A 91 -0.37 1.38 10.76
CA SER A 91 -1.44 1.06 9.80
C SER A 91 -2.18 2.29 9.36
N LEU A 92 -2.91 2.17 8.25
CA LEU A 92 -4.07 3.04 8.01
C LEU A 92 -5.19 2.70 9.01
N PRO A 93 -6.06 3.67 9.35
CA PRO A 93 -5.88 5.10 9.05
C PRO A 93 -4.83 5.78 9.93
N ASP A 94 -4.48 5.21 11.09
CA ASP A 94 -3.83 5.94 12.17
C ASP A 94 -2.46 6.57 11.81
N MET A 95 -1.57 5.81 11.19
CA MET A 95 -0.20 6.20 10.80
C MET A 95 0.63 6.89 11.89
N ASP A 96 0.28 6.71 13.16
CA ASP A 96 0.92 7.35 14.32
C ASP A 96 2.42 7.07 14.44
N CYS A 97 2.87 5.93 13.92
CA CYS A 97 4.29 5.59 13.84
C CYS A 97 5.14 6.58 13.03
N LEU A 98 4.50 7.44 12.21
CA LEU A 98 5.15 8.45 11.39
C LEU A 98 5.12 9.85 12.02
N LYS A 99 4.40 10.07 13.14
CA LYS A 99 4.21 11.40 13.73
C LYS A 99 5.51 12.13 14.08
N ASN A 100 6.54 11.39 14.49
CA ASN A 100 7.85 11.94 14.85
C ASN A 100 8.84 11.94 13.67
N SER A 101 8.39 11.53 12.50
CA SER A 101 9.19 11.61 11.28
C SER A 101 9.17 13.04 10.76
N ASN A 102 10.33 13.66 10.60
CA ASN A 102 10.47 14.91 9.85
C ASN A 102 10.41 14.69 8.33
N CYS A 103 10.19 13.44 7.87
CA CYS A 103 10.15 13.09 6.46
C CYS A 103 8.73 13.17 5.92
N SER A 104 8.56 13.98 4.89
CA SER A 104 7.47 13.86 3.93
C SER A 104 7.86 12.92 2.78
N TYR A 105 6.87 12.34 2.11
CA TYR A 105 7.05 11.33 1.08
C TYR A 105 6.75 11.86 -0.32
N ASP A 106 7.60 11.52 -1.28
CA ASP A 106 7.42 11.84 -2.70
C ASP A 106 6.54 10.81 -3.41
N PHE A 107 6.49 9.59 -2.88
CA PHE A 107 5.64 8.52 -3.37
C PHE A 107 5.14 7.64 -2.22
N VAL A 108 3.85 7.31 -2.24
CA VAL A 108 3.23 6.37 -1.31
C VAL A 108 2.59 5.25 -2.11
N LEU A 109 2.97 4.01 -1.80
CA LEU A 109 2.38 2.79 -2.35
C LEU A 109 1.39 2.21 -1.36
N ILE A 110 0.16 1.98 -1.81
CA ILE A 110 -0.91 1.31 -1.08
C ILE A 110 -1.41 0.16 -1.94
N ASP A 111 -0.68 -0.96 -1.91
CA ASP A 111 -0.99 -2.12 -2.75
C ASP A 111 -1.65 -3.23 -1.94
N GLY A 112 -2.91 -3.56 -2.26
CA GLY A 112 -3.65 -4.63 -1.59
C GLY A 112 -4.16 -4.26 -0.20
N VAL A 113 -4.29 -2.97 0.12
CA VAL A 113 -4.64 -2.51 1.48
C VAL A 113 -5.97 -1.77 1.56
N TRP A 114 -6.30 -0.95 0.56
CA TRP A 114 -7.42 0.02 0.65
C TRP A 114 -8.79 -0.61 0.96
N HIS A 115 -9.00 -1.85 0.51
CA HIS A 115 -10.23 -2.60 0.70
C HIS A 115 -10.44 -3.13 2.12
N HIS A 116 -9.45 -3.01 3.00
CA HIS A 116 -9.55 -3.33 4.41
C HIS A 116 -10.12 -2.19 5.27
N LEU A 117 -10.26 -1.00 4.68
CA LEU A 117 -10.76 0.19 5.35
C LEU A 117 -12.25 0.38 5.05
N ASN A 118 -13.05 0.66 6.07
CA ASN A 118 -14.41 1.15 5.90
C ASN A 118 -14.42 2.61 5.42
N GLN A 119 -15.61 3.17 5.15
CA GLN A 119 -15.71 4.53 4.63
C GLN A 119 -15.10 5.60 5.56
N ALA A 120 -15.38 5.55 6.86
CA ALA A 120 -14.82 6.52 7.82
C ALA A 120 -13.29 6.41 7.94
N GLU A 121 -12.77 5.19 7.94
CA GLU A 121 -11.32 4.94 7.95
C GLU A 121 -10.66 5.45 6.66
N ARG A 122 -11.31 5.34 5.50
CA ARG A 122 -10.79 5.90 4.23
C ARG A 122 -10.73 7.43 4.26
N GLU A 123 -11.75 8.10 4.81
CA GLU A 123 -11.74 9.56 4.99
C GLU A 123 -10.55 10.00 5.85
N GLU A 124 -10.33 9.33 6.98
CA GLU A 124 -9.24 9.64 7.88
C GLU A 124 -7.87 9.34 7.24
N ALA A 125 -7.75 8.20 6.55
CA ALA A 125 -6.55 7.82 5.81
C ALA A 125 -6.20 8.88 4.75
N ALA A 126 -7.16 9.32 3.92
CA ALA A 126 -6.93 10.32 2.89
C ALA A 126 -6.45 11.66 3.48
N LYS A 127 -7.06 12.10 4.58
CA LYS A 127 -6.63 13.29 5.32
C LYS A 127 -5.19 13.17 5.81
N LYS A 128 -4.82 12.05 6.45
CA LYS A 128 -3.47 11.85 6.98
C LYS A 128 -2.43 11.69 5.86
N LEU A 129 -2.77 10.99 4.78
CA LEU A 129 -1.94 10.91 3.57
C LEU A 129 -1.67 12.31 2.99
N SER A 130 -2.68 13.18 2.98
CA SER A 130 -2.50 14.58 2.52
C SER A 130 -1.50 15.37 3.37
N ASN A 131 -1.30 15.02 4.65
CA ASN A 131 -0.36 15.73 5.50
C ASN A 131 1.09 15.26 5.33
N ILE A 132 1.29 13.99 4.96
CA ILE A 132 2.63 13.39 4.85
C ILE A 132 3.17 13.35 3.41
N ILE A 133 2.31 13.50 2.40
CA ILE A 133 2.72 13.52 0.99
C ILE A 133 3.15 14.93 0.60
N ASN A 134 4.33 15.03 -0.02
CA ASN A 134 4.87 16.28 -0.56
C ASN A 134 3.96 16.87 -1.64
N ARG A 135 4.04 18.18 -1.86
CA ARG A 135 3.45 18.78 -3.07
C ARG A 135 4.10 18.16 -4.31
N ARG A 136 3.28 17.80 -5.31
CA ARG A 136 3.67 16.96 -6.48
C ARG A 136 4.08 15.52 -6.15
N GLY A 137 3.99 15.13 -4.88
CA GLY A 137 4.12 13.74 -4.45
C GLY A 137 2.90 12.93 -4.90
N LYS A 138 3.10 11.62 -5.07
CA LYS A 138 2.09 10.73 -5.64
C LYS A 138 1.66 9.65 -4.65
N CYS A 139 0.39 9.26 -4.72
CA CYS A 139 -0.18 8.12 -4.01
C CYS A 139 -0.68 7.11 -5.05
N ALA A 140 -0.06 5.94 -5.12
CA ALA A 140 -0.47 4.84 -5.97
C ALA A 140 -1.26 3.82 -5.14
N VAL A 141 -2.50 3.56 -5.56
CA VAL A 141 -3.43 2.72 -4.80
C VAL A 141 -3.99 1.61 -5.69
N SER A 142 -3.93 0.37 -5.21
CA SER A 142 -4.66 -0.73 -5.83
C SER A 142 -5.96 -1.02 -5.08
N LEU A 143 -7.02 -1.12 -5.88
CA LEU A 143 -8.40 -1.17 -5.43
C LEU A 143 -8.96 -2.55 -5.78
N ARG A 144 -9.21 -3.36 -4.76
CA ARG A 144 -9.66 -4.74 -4.93
C ARG A 144 -11.18 -4.81 -4.93
N ASN A 145 -11.74 -5.47 -5.94
CA ASN A 145 -13.14 -5.86 -6.00
C ASN A 145 -13.26 -7.38 -6.18
N GLY A 146 -14.22 -8.00 -5.52
CA GLY A 146 -14.44 -9.44 -5.51
C GLY A 146 -14.31 -10.09 -4.11
N PRO A 147 -14.46 -11.43 -4.02
CA PRO A 147 -14.54 -12.17 -2.74
C PRO A 147 -13.32 -11.96 -1.87
N ALA A 148 -13.42 -12.00 -0.54
CA ALA A 148 -12.29 -11.76 0.38
C ALA A 148 -11.03 -12.62 0.11
N GLY A 149 -9.88 -12.12 0.54
CA GLY A 149 -8.59 -12.81 0.44
C GLY A 149 -8.30 -13.69 1.67
N MET A 150 -7.04 -13.71 2.13
CA MET A 150 -6.71 -14.33 3.42
C MET A 150 -7.21 -13.49 4.60
N GLY A 151 -7.25 -12.16 4.44
CA GLY A 151 -8.01 -11.29 5.32
C GLY A 151 -9.50 -11.50 5.11
N SER A 152 -10.23 -11.71 6.22
CA SER A 152 -11.65 -12.04 6.21
C SER A 152 -12.56 -10.82 6.13
N LEU A 153 -12.06 -9.63 6.50
CA LEU A 153 -12.82 -8.39 6.46
C LEU A 153 -12.38 -7.53 5.28
N THR A 154 -13.31 -7.35 4.33
CA THR A 154 -13.12 -6.51 3.15
C THR A 154 -14.38 -5.70 2.89
N TYR A 155 -14.22 -4.46 2.47
CA TYR A 155 -15.30 -3.56 2.11
C TYR A 155 -15.31 -3.33 0.60
N PRO A 156 -16.49 -3.17 -0.03
CA PRO A 156 -16.59 -2.80 -1.44
C PRO A 156 -15.79 -1.53 -1.76
N ILE A 157 -15.22 -1.48 -2.97
CA ILE A 157 -14.43 -0.35 -3.44
C ILE A 157 -15.09 0.29 -4.64
N ASP A 158 -15.41 1.56 -4.49
CA ASP A 158 -15.74 2.44 -5.59
C ASP A 158 -14.49 3.22 -6.01
N LEU A 159 -14.09 3.09 -7.27
CA LEU A 159 -12.95 3.81 -7.81
C LEU A 159 -13.25 5.30 -7.88
N ASP A 160 -14.41 5.67 -8.41
CA ASP A 160 -14.74 7.06 -8.70
C ASP A 160 -14.93 7.81 -7.36
N GLY A 161 -15.63 7.21 -6.40
CA GLY A 161 -15.70 7.70 -5.03
C GLY A 161 -14.35 7.78 -4.30
N THR A 162 -13.41 6.87 -4.58
CA THR A 162 -12.04 6.97 -4.04
C THR A 162 -11.30 8.17 -4.64
N ILE A 163 -11.43 8.42 -5.95
CA ILE A 163 -10.84 9.62 -6.57
C ILE A 163 -11.43 10.88 -5.96
N THR A 164 -12.76 11.01 -5.92
CA THR A 164 -13.46 12.17 -5.35
C THR A 164 -13.09 12.41 -3.89
N LEU A 165 -12.87 11.35 -3.11
CA LEU A 165 -12.36 11.46 -1.75
C LEU A 165 -10.99 12.16 -1.71
N PHE A 166 -10.03 11.70 -2.50
CA PHE A 166 -8.69 12.30 -2.52
C PHE A 166 -8.69 13.72 -3.09
N GLU A 167 -9.58 14.05 -4.03
CA GLU A 167 -9.77 15.41 -4.54
C GLU A 167 -10.13 16.41 -3.45
N ARG A 168 -10.94 16.02 -2.45
CA ARG A 168 -11.24 16.87 -1.28
C ARG A 168 -10.01 17.20 -0.43
N TYR A 169 -8.90 16.49 -0.61
CA TYR A 169 -7.65 16.68 0.10
C TYR A 169 -6.49 17.15 -0.81
N ASN A 170 -6.81 17.90 -1.87
CA ASN A 170 -5.87 18.52 -2.81
C ASN A 170 -5.02 17.52 -3.61
N PHE A 171 -5.63 16.41 -4.02
CA PHE A 171 -5.06 15.50 -5.00
C PHE A 171 -5.83 15.57 -6.31
N ARG A 172 -5.14 15.30 -7.41
CA ARG A 172 -5.76 15.06 -8.72
C ARG A 172 -5.44 13.66 -9.18
N CYS A 173 -6.40 12.96 -9.78
CA CYS A 173 -6.13 11.68 -10.42
C CYS A 173 -5.36 11.92 -11.73
N ILE A 174 -4.15 11.36 -11.83
CA ILE A 174 -3.30 11.45 -13.04
C ILE A 174 -3.26 10.14 -13.81
N PHE A 175 -3.77 9.06 -13.24
CA PHE A 175 -3.90 7.77 -13.88
C PHE A 175 -5.00 6.94 -13.21
N SER A 176 -5.83 6.29 -14.00
CA SER A 176 -6.77 5.28 -13.52
C SER A 176 -6.99 4.20 -14.57
N ILE A 177 -7.12 2.96 -14.11
CA ILE A 177 -7.51 1.82 -14.94
C ILE A 177 -8.36 0.86 -14.11
N LYS A 178 -9.39 0.29 -14.74
CA LYS A 178 -10.37 -0.62 -14.10
C LYS A 178 -10.22 -2.05 -14.65
N ASN A 179 -10.87 -2.99 -13.97
CA ASN A 179 -11.09 -4.37 -14.45
C ASN A 179 -9.84 -5.19 -14.77
N GLN A 180 -8.72 -4.90 -14.11
CA GLN A 180 -7.49 -5.67 -14.23
C GLN A 180 -7.64 -7.04 -13.54
N ASN A 181 -7.11 -8.08 -14.16
CA ASN A 181 -7.12 -9.42 -13.59
C ASN A 181 -6.15 -9.52 -12.41
N SER A 182 -6.46 -10.38 -11.45
CA SER A 182 -5.48 -10.84 -10.46
C SER A 182 -4.32 -11.55 -11.16
N ILE A 183 -3.09 -11.27 -10.74
CA ILE A 183 -1.90 -12.00 -11.18
C ILE A 183 -1.79 -13.38 -10.51
N LEU A 184 -2.46 -13.57 -9.38
CA LEU A 184 -2.53 -14.87 -8.71
C LEU A 184 -3.51 -15.80 -9.45
N PRO A 185 -3.16 -17.08 -9.64
CA PRO A 185 -4.05 -18.06 -10.28
C PRO A 185 -5.29 -18.36 -9.42
N ASN A 186 -6.36 -18.82 -10.06
CA ASN A 186 -7.64 -19.18 -9.42
C ASN A 186 -8.31 -18.02 -8.66
N LYS A 187 -8.15 -16.80 -9.20
CA LYS A 187 -8.70 -15.55 -8.65
C LYS A 187 -9.43 -14.75 -9.73
N GLU A 188 -10.11 -15.42 -10.65
CA GLU A 188 -10.82 -14.85 -11.80
C GLU A 188 -11.93 -13.87 -11.39
N GLN A 189 -12.54 -14.11 -10.23
CA GLN A 189 -13.56 -13.26 -9.62
C GLN A 189 -12.99 -12.01 -8.93
N VAL A 190 -11.66 -11.92 -8.77
CA VAL A 190 -11.00 -10.75 -8.20
C VAL A 190 -10.57 -9.83 -9.32
N LYS A 191 -11.11 -8.62 -9.30
CA LYS A 191 -10.76 -7.55 -10.22
C LYS A 191 -10.07 -6.42 -9.47
N TRP A 192 -9.07 -5.85 -10.12
CA TRP A 192 -8.32 -4.73 -9.61
C TRP A 192 -8.61 -3.49 -10.43
N ALA A 193 -8.79 -2.38 -9.72
CA ALA A 193 -8.58 -1.06 -10.25
C ALA A 193 -7.24 -0.53 -9.74
N ARG A 194 -6.60 0.33 -10.51
CA ARG A 194 -5.34 0.99 -10.15
C ARG A 194 -5.53 2.48 -10.35
N ILE A 195 -5.12 3.28 -9.37
CA ILE A 195 -5.15 4.74 -9.47
C ILE A 195 -3.82 5.33 -9.02
N VAL A 196 -3.41 6.43 -9.65
CA VAL A 196 -2.33 7.28 -9.16
C VAL A 196 -2.85 8.70 -9.00
N LEU A 197 -2.70 9.21 -7.78
CA LEU A 197 -3.18 10.51 -7.34
C LEU A 197 -1.97 11.40 -7.06
N GLU A 198 -1.92 12.60 -7.61
CA GLU A 198 -0.84 13.56 -7.38
C GLU A 198 -1.34 14.74 -6.55
N LYS A 199 -0.60 15.08 -5.50
CA LYS A 199 -0.92 16.23 -4.63
C LYS A 199 -0.56 17.55 -5.31
N TYR A 200 -1.42 18.55 -5.29
CA TYR A 200 -1.16 19.89 -5.85
C TYR A 200 -1.03 20.98 -4.78
#